data_AF-A0A970ILJ4-F1
#
_entry.id   AF-A0A970ILJ4-F1
#
_cell.length_a   1.000
_cell.length_b   1.000
_cell.length_c   1.000
_cell.angle_alpha   90.00
_cell.angle_beta   90.00
_cell.angle_gamma   90.00
#
_symmetry.space_group_name_H-M   'P 1'
#
loop_
_entity.id
_entity.type
_entity.pdbx_description
1 polymer ?
#
loop_
_entity_poly.entity_id
_entity_poly.type
_entity_poly.pdbx_seq_one_letter_code
_entity_poly.pdbx_strand_id
1 'polypeptide(L)'
;MSVRKRAQPVVQVRRTGVLTKVFIGLLVLSLFYIAATLFIRQNEQMDRVLERQQEIRKDLDKAESAYRETSDLYESMGSDAFIERIAREKLNMLRPGEILFVD
;
A
#
# COMPACT_ATOMS: atom_id res chain seq x y z
N MET A 1 82.97 21.40 -17.92
CA MET A 1 81.66 20.80 -18.24
C MET A 1 81.19 20.04 -17.00
N SER A 2 80.37 20.66 -16.14
CA SER A 2 79.92 20.07 -14.86
C SER A 2 78.48 19.57 -14.98
N VAL A 3 78.32 18.25 -15.00
CA VAL A 3 77.00 17.60 -15.09
C VAL A 3 76.31 17.71 -13.72
N ARG A 4 75.31 18.59 -13.63
CA ARG A 4 74.38 18.65 -12.48
C ARG A 4 73.53 17.37 -12.46
N LYS A 5 73.77 16.48 -11.49
CA LYS A 5 72.85 15.38 -11.17
C LYS A 5 71.55 15.98 -10.62
N ARG A 6 70.46 15.89 -11.40
CA ARG A 6 69.11 16.22 -10.92
C ARG A 6 68.67 15.13 -9.94
N ALA A 7 68.50 15.49 -8.68
CA ALA A 7 67.83 14.64 -7.70
C ALA A 7 66.36 14.46 -8.10
N GLN A 8 65.91 13.22 -8.21
CA GLN A 8 64.50 12.91 -8.48
C GLN A 8 63.69 13.03 -7.18
N PRO A 9 62.47 13.62 -7.20
CA PRO A 9 61.61 13.64 -6.03
C PRO A 9 61.04 12.24 -5.82
N VAL A 10 61.46 11.59 -4.73
CA VAL A 10 60.92 10.29 -4.31
C VAL A 10 59.52 10.54 -3.75
N VAL A 11 58.48 10.15 -4.48
CA VAL A 11 57.09 10.24 -4.00
C VAL A 11 56.91 9.23 -2.88
N GLN A 12 56.94 9.70 -1.64
CA GLN A 12 56.74 8.85 -0.47
C GLN A 12 55.26 8.48 -0.36
N VAL A 13 54.91 7.28 -0.81
CA VAL A 13 53.58 6.70 -0.59
C VAL A 13 53.46 6.40 0.91
N ARG A 14 52.68 7.20 1.63
CA ARG A 14 52.38 6.99 3.05
C ARG A 14 51.74 5.61 3.21
N ARG A 15 52.48 4.66 3.78
CA ARG A 15 51.94 3.33 4.12
C ARG A 15 50.91 3.52 5.24
N THR A 16 49.65 3.29 4.92
CA THR A 16 48.57 3.26 5.92
C THR A 16 48.86 2.16 6.92
N GLY A 17 48.83 2.51 8.21
CA GLY A 17 49.11 1.57 9.30
C GLY A 17 48.06 0.47 9.37
N VAL A 18 48.45 -0.70 9.87
CA VAL A 18 47.54 -1.85 10.08
C VAL A 18 46.32 -1.43 10.91
N LEU A 19 46.51 -0.56 11.91
CA LEU A 19 45.44 0.03 12.72
C LEU A 19 44.38 0.76 11.89
N THR A 20 44.78 1.52 10.87
CA THR A 20 43.84 2.23 9.99
C THR A 20 42.99 1.24 9.19
N LYS A 21 43.58 0.14 8.72
CA LYS A 21 42.84 -0.92 8.01
C LYS A 21 41.87 -1.66 8.93
N VAL A 22 42.27 -1.95 10.17
CA VAL A 22 41.40 -2.56 11.18
C VAL A 22 40.24 -1.63 11.53
N PHE A 23 40.50 -0.35 11.73
CA PHE A 23 39.47 0.64 12.01
C PHE A 23 38.46 0.77 10.87
N ILE A 24 38.93 0.82 9.62
CA ILE A 24 38.06 0.83 8.43
C ILE A 24 37.22 -0.46 8.37
N GLY A 25 37.83 -1.62 8.63
CA GLY A 25 37.12 -2.90 8.68
C GLY A 25 35.99 -2.91 9.71
N LEU A 26 36.26 -2.44 10.93
CA LEU A 26 35.25 -2.32 11.98
C LEU A 26 34.13 -1.34 11.61
N LEU A 27 34.48 -0.23 10.96
CA LEU A 27 33.50 0.76 10.51
C LEU A 27 32.57 0.15 9.45
N VAL A 28 33.12 -0.54 8.45
CA VAL A 28 32.32 -1.23 7.42
C VAL A 28 31.41 -2.29 8.05
N LEU A 29 31.92 -3.05 9.01
CA LEU A 29 31.15 -4.11 9.68
C LEU A 29 30.01 -3.52 10.54
N SER A 30 30.26 -2.39 11.21
CA SER A 30 29.24 -1.64 11.95
C SER A 30 28.15 -1.07 11.03
N LEU A 31 28.54 -0.49 9.88
CA LEU A 31 27.57 0.00 8.89
C LEU A 31 26.72 -1.15 8.34
N PHE A 32 27.33 -2.30 8.06
CA PHE A 32 26.61 -3.48 7.58
C PHE A 32 25.61 -3.99 8.61
N TYR A 33 25.99 -4.01 9.89
CA TYR A 33 25.10 -4.39 10.98
C TYR A 33 23.89 -3.44 11.07
N ILE A 34 24.10 -2.12 11.02
CA ILE A 34 23.02 -1.13 11.05
C ILE A 34 22.10 -1.31 9.85
N ALA A 35 22.66 -1.43 8.64
CA ALA A 35 21.87 -1.64 7.42
C ALA A 35 21.01 -2.91 7.49
N ALA A 36 21.58 -4.03 7.96
CA ALA A 36 20.84 -5.28 8.13
C ALA A 36 19.68 -5.13 9.13
N THR A 37 19.91 -4.49 10.28
CA THR A 37 18.85 -4.29 11.28
C THR A 37 17.74 -3.36 10.79
N LEU A 38 18.07 -2.32 10.03
CA LEU A 38 17.10 -1.41 9.42
C LEU A 38 16.26 -2.13 8.36
N PHE A 39 16.89 -2.93 7.51
CA PHE A 39 16.20 -3.68 6.46
C PHE A 39 15.15 -4.64 7.04
N ILE A 40 15.50 -5.39 8.09
CA ILE A 40 14.57 -6.33 8.74
C ILE A 40 13.37 -5.57 9.34
N ARG A 41 13.61 -4.46 10.06
CA ARG A 41 12.54 -3.68 10.69
C ARG A 41 11.62 -2.99 9.67
N GLN A 42 12.16 -2.56 8.53
CA GLN A 42 11.38 -1.93 7.47
C GLN A 42 10.39 -2.90 6.82
N ASN A 43 10.78 -4.16 6.60
CA ASN A 43 9.88 -5.15 5.99
C ASN A 43 8.63 -5.38 6.85
N GLU A 44 8.78 -5.56 8.17
CA GLU A 44 7.62 -5.77 9.05
C GLU A 44 6.68 -4.56 9.09
N GLN A 45 7.21 -3.34 9.02
CA GLN A 45 6.39 -2.13 8.97
C GLN A 45 5.66 -2.02 7.64
N MET A 46 6.32 -2.38 6.54
CA MET A 46 5.74 -2.35 5.20
C MET A 46 4.59 -3.35 5.08
N ASP A 47 4.78 -4.59 5.56
CA ASP A 47 3.76 -5.63 5.50
C ASP A 47 2.49 -5.22 6.25
N ARG A 48 2.63 -4.66 7.45
CA ARG A 48 1.48 -4.14 8.22
C ARG A 48 0.77 -2.99 7.52
N VAL A 49 1.49 -2.13 6.81
CA VAL A 49 0.90 -1.01 6.06
C VAL A 49 0.14 -1.53 4.84
N LEU A 50 0.68 -2.53 4.14
CA LEU A 50 0.03 -3.16 3.00
C LEU A 50 -1.24 -3.90 3.40
N GLU A 51 -1.20 -4.65 4.50
CA GLU A 51 -2.37 -5.35 5.05
C GLU A 51 -3.49 -4.37 5.39
N ARG A 52 -3.18 -3.29 6.13
CA ARG A 52 -4.15 -2.23 6.43
C ARG A 52 -4.71 -1.55 5.18
N GLN A 53 -3.87 -1.34 4.16
CA GLN A 53 -4.35 -0.78 2.89
C GLN A 53 -5.35 -1.71 2.21
N GLN A 54 -5.11 -3.02 2.23
CA GLN A 54 -6.02 -4.01 1.65
C GLN A 54 -7.34 -4.06 2.41
N GLU A 55 -7.32 -4.03 3.74
CA GLU A 55 -8.52 -3.97 4.58
C GLU A 55 -9.36 -2.71 4.28
N ILE A 56 -8.71 -1.54 4.28
CA ILE A 56 -9.39 -0.26 4.00
C ILE A 56 -10.00 -0.27 2.59
N ARG A 57 -9.28 -0.80 1.59
CA ARG A 57 -9.83 -0.93 0.22
C ARG A 57 -11.05 -1.83 0.18
N LYS A 58 -11.00 -2.97 0.86
CA LYS A 58 -12.13 -3.90 0.94
C LYS A 58 -13.35 -3.27 1.60
N ASP A 59 -13.14 -2.48 2.65
CA ASP A 59 -14.23 -1.77 3.33
C ASP A 59 -14.79 -0.63 2.50
N LEU A 60 -13.93 0.06 1.73
CA LEU A 60 -14.35 1.08 0.77
C LEU A 60 -15.21 0.47 -0.34
N ASP A 61 -14.79 -0.66 -0.93
CA ASP A 61 -15.55 -1.34 -1.98
C ASP A 61 -16.94 -1.79 -1.47
N LYS A 62 -17.03 -2.30 -0.24
CA LYS A 62 -18.31 -2.65 0.39
C LYS A 62 -19.20 -1.44 0.64
N ALA A 63 -18.61 -0.34 1.13
CA ALA A 63 -19.36 0.89 1.37
C ALA A 63 -19.88 1.47 0.07
N GLU A 64 -19.08 1.44 -1.00
CA GLU A 64 -19.47 1.91 -2.32
C GLU A 64 -20.56 1.01 -2.93
N SER A 65 -20.47 -0.32 -2.79
CA SER A 65 -21.53 -1.22 -3.26
C SER A 65 -22.84 -0.99 -2.53
N ALA A 66 -22.80 -0.83 -1.21
CA ALA A 66 -24.00 -0.54 -0.40
C ALA A 66 -24.59 0.82 -0.74
N TYR A 67 -23.74 1.83 -0.98
CA TYR A 67 -24.17 3.14 -1.44
C TYR A 67 -24.88 3.06 -2.80
N ARG A 68 -24.29 2.36 -3.77
CA ARG A 68 -24.90 2.18 -5.11
C ARG A 68 -26.25 1.48 -5.01
N GLU A 69 -26.34 0.38 -4.28
CA GLU A 69 -27.62 -0.34 -4.08
C GLU A 69 -28.69 0.56 -3.45
N THR A 70 -28.30 1.36 -2.44
CA THR A 70 -29.22 2.29 -1.77
C THR A 70 -29.62 3.45 -2.71
N SER A 71 -28.67 3.96 -3.50
CA SER A 71 -28.92 5.04 -4.47
C SER A 71 -29.85 4.57 -5.57
N ASP A 72 -29.62 3.39 -6.14
CA ASP A 72 -30.49 2.79 -7.16
C ASP A 72 -31.91 2.58 -6.61
N LEU A 73 -32.02 2.13 -5.36
CA LEU A 73 -33.31 2.00 -4.69
C LEU A 73 -33.97 3.37 -4.53
N TYR A 74 -33.25 4.38 -4.07
CA TYR A 74 -33.76 5.74 -3.88
C TYR A 74 -34.20 6.40 -5.19
N GLU A 75 -33.44 6.22 -6.27
CA GLU A 75 -33.83 6.69 -7.61
C GLU A 75 -35.08 5.97 -8.12
N SER A 76 -35.24 4.68 -7.78
CA SER A 76 -36.46 3.93 -8.10
C SER A 76 -37.65 4.31 -7.21
N MET A 77 -37.42 4.86 -6.01
CA MET A 77 -38.47 5.25 -5.07
C MET A 77 -39.31 6.38 -5.67
N GLY A 78 -40.60 6.10 -5.88
CA GLY A 78 -41.55 7.05 -6.49
C GLY A 78 -41.80 6.82 -7.97
N SER A 79 -41.10 5.87 -8.61
CA SER A 79 -41.52 5.36 -9.92
C SER A 79 -42.79 4.53 -9.80
N ASP A 80 -43.66 4.57 -10.82
CA ASP A 80 -44.87 3.74 -10.87
C ASP A 80 -44.56 2.24 -10.70
N ALA A 81 -43.41 1.77 -11.23
CA ALA A 81 -42.95 0.41 -11.08
C ALA A 81 -42.60 0.05 -9.62
N PHE A 82 -41.98 0.98 -8.87
CA PHE A 82 -41.70 0.78 -7.46
C PHE A 82 -42.99 0.77 -6.62
N ILE A 83 -43.92 1.69 -6.91
CA ILE A 83 -45.22 1.75 -6.24
C ILE A 83 -46.02 0.47 -6.52
N GLU A 84 -46.09 0.02 -7.77
CA GLU A 84 -46.77 -1.23 -8.14
C GLU A 84 -46.15 -2.44 -7.44
N ARG A 85 -44.80 -2.54 -7.38
CA ARG A 85 -44.11 -3.62 -6.68
C ARG A 85 -44.47 -3.65 -5.20
N ILE A 86 -44.39 -2.52 -4.50
CA ILE A 86 -44.74 -2.44 -3.08
C ILE A 86 -46.23 -2.73 -2.86
N ALA A 87 -47.11 -2.22 -3.73
CA ALA A 87 -48.54 -2.48 -3.66
C ALA A 87 -48.87 -3.97 -3.80
N ARG A 88 -48.23 -4.68 -4.74
CA ARG A 88 -48.40 -6.13 -4.91
C ARG A 88 -47.76 -6.94 -3.77
N GLU A 89 -46.51 -6.67 -3.42
CA GLU A 89 -45.75 -7.49 -2.47
C GLU A 89 -46.12 -7.25 -1.00
N LYS A 90 -46.40 -6.00 -0.63
CA LYS A 90 -46.63 -5.62 0.78
C LYS A 90 -48.10 -5.41 1.08
N LEU A 91 -48.88 -4.94 0.11
CA LEU A 91 -50.29 -4.60 0.31
C LEU A 91 -51.25 -5.59 -0.37
N ASN A 92 -50.72 -6.58 -1.09
CA ASN A 92 -51.48 -7.56 -1.88
C ASN A 92 -52.53 -6.89 -2.80
N MET A 93 -52.22 -5.68 -3.27
CA MET A 93 -53.06 -4.89 -4.15
C MET A 93 -52.83 -5.32 -5.60
N LEU A 94 -53.91 -5.32 -6.36
CA LEU A 94 -53.94 -5.70 -7.77
C LEU A 94 -54.37 -4.52 -8.63
N ARG A 95 -54.10 -4.56 -9.94
CA ARG A 95 -54.66 -3.55 -10.84
C ARG A 95 -56.18 -3.72 -10.94
N PRO A 96 -56.92 -2.64 -11.25
CA PRO A 96 -58.35 -2.76 -11.54
C PRO A 96 -58.59 -3.80 -12.65
N GLY A 97 -59.30 -4.88 -12.32
CA GLY A 97 -59.62 -5.98 -13.25
C GLY A 97 -58.79 -7.26 -13.12
N GLU A 98 -57.78 -7.30 -12.25
CA GLU A 98 -57.04 -8.53 -11.93
C GLU A 98 -57.72 -9.33 -10.80
N ILE A 99 -57.64 -10.67 -10.87
CA ILE A 99 -58.24 -11.59 -9.88
C ILE A 99 -57.12 -12.37 -9.20
N LEU A 100 -57.05 -12.31 -7.86
CA LEU A 100 -56.12 -13.10 -7.06
C LEU A 100 -56.74 -14.47 -6.76
N PHE A 101 -56.11 -15.54 -7.25
CA PHE A 101 -56.43 -16.90 -6.81
C PHE A 101 -55.62 -17.22 -5.55
N VAL A 102 -56.32 -17.64 -4.50
CA VAL A 102 -55.71 -18.13 -3.25
C VAL A 102 -56.17 -19.58 -3.10
N ASP A 103 -55.21 -20.51 -2.98
CA ASP A 103 -55.44 -21.95 -2.77
C ASP A 103 -55.78 -22.25 -1.30
#